data_AF-A0A397TKK8-F1
#
_entry.id   AF-A0A397TKK8-F1
#
_cell.length_a   1.000
_cell.length_b   1.000
_cell.length_c   1.000
_cell.angle_alpha   90.00
_cell.angle_beta   90.00
_cell.angle_gamma   90.00
#
_symmetry.space_group_name_H-M   'P 1'
#
loop_
_entity.id
_entity.type
_entity.pdbx_description
1 polymer ?
#
loop_
_entity_poly.entity_id
_entity_poly.type
_entity_poly.pdbx_seq_one_letter_code
_entity_poly.pdbx_strand_id
1 'polypeptide(L)'
;MDRNGSLNEFLNPNSTSSPRNSKEESDKKDSLRDIIMYINRQLYNYGYPAPLNFFDSKDDNSVKKIVECISSLLQDHQKDFGTREELDDKNRRLQSDYDIACSSNKGLKKNIEVNEREIDSLKSRILRTENELKCELEKHKLTKDELAKTKSNMQYTKIQAAHEIKKREVEYTRFKEKMQKLLNDNYRKAKIGLQMMNPVSKSSKHHSNASNFSDHGLPIKTGDSIAQEEESPDAEMFKQIVADAENREKELLQENSKLRKLLFDVQNHVSTFIESHAEREAPIDPELANLQTPDSYNPKTARFQLPFEMFANNVEEEIKELLLALKYELENRPNMVAEYEAKEEENRQLQLEIDSLRNQLVEATTFVEEAQNMIYNFMESGFKDGQGEFKLNVSGNEITIPEYDELDVDLELKRKQLNQERKAFTESLIRLGKDRDQLLKERIDFEREKRAWKTLHPTPGSRKSRANILSDRRSLLVEETPTPPQKFQIQPESPITPFLEKYKVDFDLINKENKPIYSKLKK
;
A
#
# COMPACT_ATOMS: atom_id res chain seq x y z
N MET A 1 -49.96 34.58 -7.82
CA MET A 1 -51.10 35.43 -7.41
C MET A 1 -51.23 36.54 -8.43
N ASP A 2 -51.90 36.24 -9.54
CA ASP A 2 -52.11 37.18 -10.63
C ASP A 2 -53.27 38.13 -10.32
N ARG A 3 -52.95 39.27 -9.72
CA ARG A 3 -53.87 40.44 -9.62
C ARG A 3 -53.27 41.72 -10.22
N ASN A 4 -52.25 41.58 -11.07
CA ASN A 4 -51.52 42.73 -11.63
C ASN A 4 -52.09 43.23 -12.97
N GLY A 5 -53.05 42.51 -13.57
CA GLY A 5 -53.64 42.88 -14.87
C GLY A 5 -54.62 44.06 -14.84
N SER A 6 -55.20 44.39 -13.68
CA SER A 6 -56.29 45.39 -13.59
C SER A 6 -55.81 46.82 -13.30
N LEU A 7 -54.51 47.03 -13.09
CA LEU A 7 -53.93 48.30 -12.61
C LEU A 7 -53.55 49.28 -13.73
N ASN A 8 -53.32 48.81 -14.96
CA ASN A 8 -52.91 49.67 -16.08
C ASN A 8 -54.08 50.30 -16.86
N GLU A 9 -55.32 49.88 -16.62
CA GLU A 9 -56.49 50.44 -17.33
C GLU A 9 -57.01 51.76 -16.73
N PHE A 10 -56.75 52.04 -15.45
CA PHE A 10 -57.28 53.24 -14.78
C PHE A 10 -56.45 54.52 -15.00
N LEU A 11 -55.28 54.42 -15.65
CA LEU A 11 -54.32 55.52 -15.80
C LEU A 11 -54.02 55.93 -17.25
N ASN A 12 -54.79 55.43 -18.24
CA ASN A 12 -54.58 55.79 -19.65
C ASN A 12 -55.52 56.95 -20.08
N PRO A 13 -55.04 58.18 -20.35
CA PRO A 13 -55.90 59.33 -20.58
C PRO A 13 -56.38 59.52 -22.02
N ASN A 14 -56.12 58.57 -22.93
CA ASN A 14 -56.45 58.72 -24.35
C ASN A 14 -57.44 57.66 -24.83
N SER A 15 -58.74 57.96 -24.76
CA SER A 15 -59.74 57.50 -25.74
C SER A 15 -61.04 58.29 -25.65
N THR A 16 -61.30 59.01 -26.75
CA THR A 16 -62.61 59.34 -27.35
C THR A 16 -63.58 60.30 -26.64
N SER A 17 -63.65 61.49 -27.23
CA SER A 17 -64.68 62.51 -27.15
C SER A 17 -66.06 62.06 -27.66
N SER A 18 -67.13 62.25 -26.86
CA SER A 18 -68.48 62.60 -27.35
C SER A 18 -69.40 63.05 -26.19
N PRO A 19 -70.33 64.01 -26.36
CA PRO A 19 -70.87 64.78 -25.24
C PRO A 19 -72.12 64.15 -24.61
N ARG A 20 -72.04 63.80 -23.31
CA ARG A 20 -73.21 63.53 -22.44
C ARG A 20 -72.95 64.04 -21.01
N ASN A 21 -73.11 65.36 -20.83
CA ASN A 21 -72.99 66.06 -19.55
C ASN A 21 -74.10 65.62 -18.57
N SER A 22 -73.81 64.61 -17.75
CA SER A 22 -74.37 64.39 -16.38
C SER A 22 -74.03 62.99 -15.84
N LYS A 23 -73.85 61.97 -16.69
CA LYS A 23 -73.48 60.60 -16.26
C LYS A 23 -71.98 60.40 -16.04
N GLU A 24 -71.14 60.99 -16.90
CA GLU A 24 -69.68 60.89 -16.75
C GLU A 24 -69.15 61.51 -15.45
N GLU A 25 -69.83 62.51 -14.91
CA GLU A 25 -69.41 63.20 -13.69
C GLU A 25 -69.73 62.39 -12.42
N SER A 26 -70.76 61.51 -12.48
CA SER A 26 -71.06 60.53 -11.43
C SER A 26 -70.01 59.41 -11.43
N ASP A 27 -69.73 58.82 -12.60
CA ASP A 27 -68.77 57.71 -12.74
C ASP A 27 -67.34 58.14 -12.36
N LYS A 28 -66.94 59.38 -12.67
CA LYS A 28 -65.65 59.96 -12.25
C LYS A 28 -65.55 60.18 -10.73
N LYS A 29 -66.66 60.51 -10.06
CA LYS A 29 -66.71 60.70 -8.61
C LYS A 29 -66.66 59.39 -7.85
N ASP A 30 -67.31 58.35 -8.37
CA ASP A 30 -67.26 57.01 -7.79
C ASP A 30 -65.85 56.40 -7.94
N SER A 31 -65.20 56.56 -9.09
CA SER A 31 -63.80 56.15 -9.29
C SER A 31 -62.83 56.87 -8.34
N LEU A 32 -63.02 58.18 -8.11
CA LEU A 32 -62.18 58.95 -7.17
C LEU A 32 -62.37 58.48 -5.72
N ARG A 33 -63.60 58.13 -5.34
CA ARG A 33 -63.93 57.61 -4.01
C ARG A 33 -63.25 56.27 -3.76
N ASP A 34 -63.24 55.39 -4.75
CA ASP A 34 -62.56 54.08 -4.66
C ASP A 34 -61.04 54.22 -4.50
N ILE A 35 -60.42 55.17 -5.24
CA ILE A 35 -58.99 55.47 -5.11
C ILE A 35 -58.68 56.04 -3.72
N ILE A 36 -59.52 56.92 -3.20
CA ILE A 36 -59.39 57.47 -1.84
C ILE A 36 -59.48 56.36 -0.77
N MET A 37 -60.43 55.43 -0.92
CA MET A 37 -60.54 54.28 -0.01
C MET A 37 -59.31 53.38 -0.10
N TYR A 38 -58.77 53.16 -1.30
CA TYR A 38 -57.53 52.42 -1.52
C TYR A 38 -56.33 53.10 -0.84
N ILE A 39 -56.14 54.41 -1.03
CA ILE A 39 -55.08 55.18 -0.38
C ILE A 39 -55.19 55.09 1.13
N ASN A 40 -56.37 55.32 1.71
CA ASN A 40 -56.57 55.27 3.15
C ASN A 40 -56.28 53.87 3.72
N ARG A 41 -56.63 52.81 2.99
CA ARG A 41 -56.27 51.43 3.37
C ARG A 41 -54.76 51.20 3.31
N GLN A 42 -54.09 51.68 2.27
CA GLN A 42 -52.64 51.52 2.15
C GLN A 42 -51.88 52.33 3.20
N LEU A 43 -52.30 53.57 3.45
CA LEU A 43 -51.75 54.38 4.54
C LEU A 43 -51.90 53.69 5.89
N TYR A 44 -53.08 53.13 6.18
CA TYR A 44 -53.30 52.33 7.38
C TYR A 44 -52.36 51.11 7.44
N ASN A 45 -52.20 50.38 6.33
CA ASN A 45 -51.29 49.22 6.27
C ASN A 45 -49.82 49.59 6.52
N TYR A 46 -49.39 50.77 6.06
CA TYR A 46 -48.04 51.30 6.32
C TYR A 46 -47.90 51.99 7.69
N GLY A 47 -48.95 52.02 8.51
CA GLY A 47 -48.92 52.61 9.85
C GLY A 47 -49.10 54.12 9.90
N TYR A 48 -49.52 54.74 8.80
CA TYR A 48 -49.83 56.18 8.75
C TYR A 48 -51.23 56.47 9.32
N PRO A 49 -51.45 57.66 9.90
CA PRO A 49 -52.77 58.06 10.40
C PRO A 49 -53.76 58.22 9.23
N ALA A 50 -54.76 57.33 9.19
CA ALA A 50 -55.86 57.27 8.23
C ALA A 50 -57.19 57.03 8.97
N PRO A 51 -58.37 57.38 8.42
CA PRO A 51 -58.61 57.90 7.08
C PRO A 51 -58.38 59.41 6.96
N LEU A 52 -57.72 59.81 5.88
CA LEU A 52 -57.69 61.20 5.43
C LEU A 52 -59.04 61.55 4.80
N ASN A 53 -59.64 62.65 5.25
CA ASN A 53 -60.89 63.16 4.71
C ASN A 53 -60.58 64.16 3.58
N PHE A 54 -60.68 63.69 2.33
CA PHE A 54 -60.41 64.53 1.17
C PHE A 54 -61.63 65.31 0.66
N PHE A 55 -62.84 65.04 1.18
CA PHE A 55 -64.10 65.61 0.69
C PHE A 55 -64.55 66.89 1.42
N ASP A 56 -63.73 67.46 2.31
CA ASP A 56 -64.05 68.69 3.05
C ASP A 56 -63.69 69.97 2.26
N SER A 57 -63.06 69.84 1.08
CA SER A 57 -62.70 70.94 0.19
C SER A 57 -63.71 71.10 -0.94
N LYS A 58 -64.05 72.34 -1.31
CA LYS A 58 -65.00 72.67 -2.39
C LYS A 58 -64.40 72.53 -3.81
N ASP A 59 -63.13 72.13 -3.93
CA ASP A 59 -62.40 72.03 -5.21
C ASP A 59 -61.98 70.58 -5.51
N ASP A 60 -62.82 69.87 -6.27
CA ASP A 60 -62.61 68.48 -6.70
C ASP A 60 -61.28 68.30 -7.48
N ASN A 61 -60.78 69.34 -8.15
CA ASN A 61 -59.53 69.26 -8.92
C ASN A 61 -58.29 69.27 -8.02
N SER A 62 -58.30 70.04 -6.93
CA SER A 62 -57.25 69.99 -5.90
C SER A 62 -57.25 68.65 -5.17
N VAL A 63 -58.42 68.09 -4.87
CA VAL A 63 -58.55 66.76 -4.27
C VAL A 63 -57.95 65.69 -5.18
N LYS A 64 -58.25 65.73 -6.48
CA LYS A 64 -57.69 64.79 -7.47
C LYS A 64 -56.16 64.85 -7.53
N LYS A 65 -55.56 66.06 -7.57
CA LYS A 65 -54.10 66.23 -7.56
C LYS A 65 -53.44 65.69 -6.29
N ILE A 66 -54.08 65.88 -5.13
CA ILE A 66 -53.59 65.35 -3.85
C ILE A 66 -53.63 63.81 -3.86
N VAL A 67 -54.73 63.23 -4.33
CA VAL A 67 -54.92 61.78 -4.45
C VAL A 67 -53.92 61.17 -5.43
N GLU A 68 -53.70 61.80 -6.59
CA GLU A 68 -52.68 61.41 -7.57
C GLU A 68 -51.27 61.51 -6.98
N CYS A 69 -50.94 62.59 -6.27
CA CYS A 69 -49.65 62.76 -5.62
C CYS A 69 -49.39 61.70 -4.53
N ILE A 70 -50.36 61.45 -3.65
CA ILE A 70 -50.24 60.42 -2.61
C ILE A 70 -50.17 59.03 -3.25
N SER A 71 -50.92 58.77 -4.32
CA SER A 71 -50.85 57.50 -5.04
C SER A 71 -49.46 57.28 -5.65
N SER A 72 -48.88 58.30 -6.28
CA SER A 72 -47.51 58.24 -6.82
C SER A 72 -46.49 58.00 -5.72
N LEU A 73 -46.57 58.72 -4.58
CA LEU A 73 -45.68 58.50 -3.44
C LEU A 73 -45.78 57.09 -2.86
N LEU A 74 -47.00 56.52 -2.79
CA LEU A 74 -47.20 55.15 -2.33
C LEU A 74 -46.65 54.12 -3.33
N GLN A 75 -46.79 54.37 -4.63
CA GLN A 75 -46.20 53.52 -5.67
C GLN A 75 -44.68 53.58 -5.64
N ASP A 76 -44.10 54.77 -5.48
CA ASP A 76 -42.65 54.96 -5.39
C ASP A 76 -42.11 54.30 -4.13
N HIS A 77 -42.76 54.48 -2.97
CA HIS A 77 -42.40 53.77 -1.74
C HIS A 77 -42.45 52.25 -1.90
N GLN A 78 -43.46 51.71 -2.60
CA GLN A 78 -43.55 50.27 -2.86
C GLN A 78 -42.41 49.77 -3.77
N LYS A 79 -42.05 50.53 -4.80
CA LYS A 79 -40.90 50.21 -5.67
C LYS A 79 -39.59 50.29 -4.89
N ASP A 80 -39.40 51.34 -4.10
CA ASP A 80 -38.21 51.54 -3.26
C ASP A 80 -38.07 50.40 -2.24
N PHE A 81 -39.18 49.98 -1.63
CA PHE A 81 -39.19 48.83 -0.72
C PHE A 81 -38.75 47.54 -1.44
N GLY A 82 -39.29 47.26 -2.63
CA GLY A 82 -38.92 46.09 -3.42
C GLY A 82 -37.45 46.11 -3.84
N THR A 83 -36.94 47.24 -4.31
CA THR A 83 -35.52 47.38 -4.67
C THR A 83 -34.59 47.22 -3.46
N ARG A 84 -35.00 47.74 -2.28
CA ARG A 84 -34.24 47.56 -1.04
C ARG A 84 -34.23 46.10 -0.60
N GLU A 85 -35.35 45.39 -0.67
CA GLU A 85 -35.44 43.97 -0.35
C GLU A 85 -34.56 43.14 -1.30
N GLU A 86 -34.59 43.41 -2.60
CA GLU A 86 -33.71 42.76 -3.57
C GLU A 86 -32.22 43.01 -3.29
N LEU A 87 -31.86 44.23 -2.88
CA LEU A 87 -30.49 44.57 -2.52
C LEU A 87 -30.06 43.88 -1.22
N ASP A 88 -30.94 43.81 -0.23
CA ASP A 88 -30.67 43.10 1.03
C ASP A 88 -30.48 41.59 0.79
N ASP A 89 -31.30 40.99 -0.09
CA ASP A 89 -31.16 39.59 -0.49
C ASP A 89 -29.84 39.34 -1.23
N LYS A 90 -29.49 40.21 -2.19
CA LYS A 90 -28.19 40.14 -2.88
C LYS A 90 -27.03 40.27 -1.89
N ASN A 91 -27.14 41.18 -0.94
CA ASN A 91 -26.10 41.39 0.08
C ASN A 91 -25.95 40.16 0.99
N ARG A 92 -27.04 39.53 1.41
CA ARG A 92 -27.00 38.28 2.19
C ARG A 92 -26.32 37.14 1.43
N ARG A 93 -26.64 36.99 0.13
CA ARG A 93 -26.00 35.98 -0.73
C ARG A 93 -24.50 36.26 -0.89
N LEU A 94 -24.14 37.49 -1.21
CA LEU A 94 -22.73 37.90 -1.35
C LEU A 94 -21.94 37.69 -0.05
N GLN A 95 -22.55 37.96 1.11
CA GLN A 95 -21.91 37.70 2.40
C GLN A 95 -21.68 36.20 2.63
N SER A 96 -22.65 35.35 2.30
CA SER A 96 -22.50 33.90 2.38
C SER A 96 -21.41 33.39 1.44
N ASP A 97 -21.40 33.86 0.19
CA ASP A 97 -20.38 33.48 -0.80
C ASP A 97 -18.98 33.95 -0.35
N TYR A 98 -18.89 35.15 0.24
CA TYR A 98 -17.65 35.65 0.83
C TYR A 98 -17.16 34.78 1.98
N ASP A 99 -18.05 34.35 2.88
CA ASP A 99 -17.68 33.50 4.02
C ASP A 99 -17.21 32.10 3.57
N ILE A 100 -17.86 31.53 2.54
CA ILE A 100 -17.46 30.27 1.90
C ILE A 100 -16.09 30.44 1.23
N ALA A 101 -15.90 31.49 0.44
CA ALA A 101 -14.63 31.79 -0.22
C ALA A 101 -13.50 32.02 0.79
N CYS A 102 -13.77 32.73 1.88
CA CYS A 102 -12.81 32.99 2.96
C CYS A 102 -12.42 31.68 3.67
N SER A 103 -13.39 30.80 3.93
CA SER A 103 -13.15 29.49 4.54
C SER A 103 -12.33 28.57 3.62
N SER A 104 -12.66 28.53 2.33
CA SER A 104 -11.89 27.80 1.32
C SER A 104 -10.46 28.32 1.22
N ASN A 105 -10.27 29.65 1.15
CA ASN A 105 -8.94 30.26 1.09
C ASN A 105 -8.10 29.96 2.34
N LYS A 106 -8.70 29.97 3.54
CA LYS A 106 -8.03 29.53 4.77
C LYS A 106 -7.61 28.05 4.70
N GLY A 107 -8.44 27.19 4.12
CA GLY A 107 -8.10 25.78 3.88
C GLY A 107 -6.92 25.62 2.93
N LEU A 108 -6.95 26.32 1.78
CA LEU A 108 -5.89 26.31 0.79
C LEU A 108 -4.56 26.82 1.38
N LYS A 109 -4.57 27.88 2.18
CA LYS A 109 -3.36 28.38 2.86
C LYS A 109 -2.74 27.34 3.79
N LYS A 110 -3.54 26.63 4.59
CA LYS A 110 -3.04 25.55 5.45
C LYS A 110 -2.43 24.42 4.63
N ASN A 111 -3.06 24.04 3.52
CA ASN A 111 -2.52 23.00 2.64
C ASN A 111 -1.19 23.43 2.02
N ILE A 112 -1.04 24.71 1.62
CA ILE A 112 0.24 25.25 1.15
C ILE A 112 1.31 25.13 2.23
N GLU A 113 1.03 25.57 3.46
CA GLU A 113 2.01 25.47 4.56
C GLU A 113 2.42 24.03 4.88
N VAL A 114 1.50 23.06 4.76
CA VAL A 114 1.80 21.63 4.94
C VAL A 114 2.70 21.13 3.81
N ASN A 115 2.34 21.43 2.57
CA ASN A 115 3.11 21.03 1.39
C ASN A 115 4.52 21.66 1.40
N GLU A 116 4.67 22.91 1.84
CA GLU A 116 5.97 23.56 1.98
C GLU A 116 6.86 22.83 3.00
N ARG A 117 6.30 22.44 4.15
CA ARG A 117 7.03 21.62 5.14
C ARG A 117 7.42 20.26 4.61
N GLU A 118 6.56 19.61 3.83
CA GLU A 118 6.86 18.34 3.19
C GLU A 118 7.97 18.48 2.15
N ILE A 119 7.93 19.53 1.32
CA ILE A 119 8.98 19.86 0.36
C ILE A 119 10.33 20.02 1.07
N ASP A 120 10.38 20.75 2.19
CA ASP A 120 11.63 20.95 2.92
C ASP A 120 12.16 19.67 3.58
N SER A 121 11.26 18.79 4.04
CA SER A 121 11.60 17.45 4.52
C SER A 121 12.20 16.59 3.38
N LEU A 122 11.56 16.57 2.22
CA LEU A 122 12.02 15.82 1.05
C LEU A 122 13.36 16.34 0.54
N LYS A 123 13.55 17.67 0.47
CA LYS A 123 14.84 18.29 0.13
C LYS A 123 15.96 17.86 1.09
N SER A 124 15.67 17.84 2.39
CA SER A 124 16.63 17.40 3.42
C SER A 124 17.00 15.93 3.26
N ARG A 125 16.04 15.08 2.90
CA ARG A 125 16.28 13.66 2.60
C ARG A 125 17.13 13.47 1.35
N ILE A 126 16.81 14.19 0.26
CA ILE A 126 17.61 14.18 -0.97
C ILE A 126 19.07 14.56 -0.68
N LEU A 127 19.28 15.68 0.02
CA LEU A 127 20.63 16.15 0.36
C LEU A 127 21.41 15.11 1.19
N ARG A 128 20.74 14.41 2.12
CA ARG A 128 21.38 13.33 2.89
C ARG A 128 21.79 12.18 1.97
N THR A 129 20.87 11.70 1.13
CA THR A 129 21.15 10.58 0.21
C THR A 129 22.23 10.91 -0.82
N GLU A 130 22.29 12.15 -1.31
CA GLU A 130 23.35 12.60 -2.22
C GLU A 130 24.72 12.61 -1.53
N ASN A 131 24.78 13.03 -0.27
CA ASN A 131 26.02 12.99 0.51
C ASN A 131 26.47 11.55 0.80
N GLU A 132 25.55 10.66 1.16
CA GLU A 132 25.82 9.24 1.36
C GLU A 132 26.35 8.59 0.07
N LEU A 133 25.68 8.86 -1.06
CA LEU A 133 26.12 8.40 -2.39
C LEU A 133 27.54 8.90 -2.71
N LYS A 134 27.82 10.18 -2.46
CA LYS A 134 29.15 10.75 -2.68
C LYS A 134 30.22 10.08 -1.82
N CYS A 135 29.92 9.83 -0.54
CA CYS A 135 30.82 9.10 0.35
C CYS A 135 31.08 7.68 -0.15
N GLU A 136 30.05 6.99 -0.63
CA GLU A 136 30.17 5.62 -1.13
C GLU A 136 30.96 5.55 -2.44
N LEU A 137 30.79 6.54 -3.33
CA LEU A 137 31.61 6.67 -4.54
C LEU A 137 33.10 6.85 -4.23
N GLU A 138 33.44 7.65 -3.22
CA GLU A 138 34.84 7.80 -2.79
C GLU A 138 35.41 6.51 -2.18
N LYS A 139 34.63 5.80 -1.34
CA LYS A 139 35.05 4.48 -0.84
C LYS A 139 35.26 3.49 -1.98
N HIS A 140 34.34 3.41 -2.93
CA HIS A 140 34.46 2.54 -4.08
C HIS A 140 35.71 2.87 -4.92
N LYS A 141 36.01 4.15 -5.12
CA LYS A 141 37.25 4.58 -5.78
C LYS A 141 38.50 4.12 -5.02
N LEU A 142 38.53 4.28 -3.69
CA LEU A 142 39.65 3.83 -2.85
C LEU A 142 39.85 2.31 -2.94
N THR A 143 38.78 1.52 -2.79
CA THR A 143 38.86 0.04 -2.89
C THR A 143 39.34 -0.41 -4.27
N LYS A 144 38.91 0.26 -5.34
CA LYS A 144 39.38 0.01 -6.71
C LYS A 144 40.88 0.27 -6.86
N ASP A 145 41.38 1.37 -6.30
CA ASP A 145 42.80 1.72 -6.33
C ASP A 145 43.65 0.71 -5.52
N GLU A 146 43.16 0.30 -4.34
CA GLU A 146 43.79 -0.75 -3.52
C GLU A 146 43.82 -2.11 -4.21
N LEU A 147 42.73 -2.48 -4.89
CA LEU A 147 42.66 -3.70 -5.69
C LEU A 147 43.66 -3.68 -6.84
N ALA A 148 43.76 -2.56 -7.56
CA ALA A 148 44.73 -2.39 -8.64
C ALA A 148 46.17 -2.52 -8.14
N LYS A 149 46.49 -1.89 -7.00
CA LYS A 149 47.80 -2.00 -6.34
C LYS A 149 48.11 -3.44 -5.91
N THR A 150 47.15 -4.13 -5.30
CA THR A 150 47.32 -5.52 -4.84
C THR A 150 47.52 -6.47 -6.03
N LYS A 151 46.77 -6.26 -7.13
CA LYS A 151 46.94 -7.03 -8.37
C LYS A 151 48.34 -6.85 -8.97
N SER A 152 48.84 -5.61 -8.99
CA SER A 152 50.21 -5.31 -9.46
C SER A 152 51.27 -5.97 -8.58
N ASN A 153 51.13 -5.86 -7.25
CA ASN A 153 52.03 -6.51 -6.29
C ASN A 153 52.02 -8.04 -6.45
N MET A 154 50.84 -8.66 -6.58
CA MET A 154 50.73 -10.10 -6.78
C MET A 154 51.37 -10.56 -8.09
N GLN A 155 51.23 -9.79 -9.17
CA GLN A 155 51.90 -10.08 -10.43
C GLN A 155 53.43 -10.00 -10.29
N TYR A 156 53.93 -8.98 -9.58
CA TYR A 156 55.34 -8.85 -9.26
C TYR A 156 55.86 -10.05 -8.46
N THR A 157 55.17 -10.45 -7.37
CA THR A 157 55.54 -11.62 -6.56
C THR A 157 55.52 -12.92 -7.38
N LYS A 158 54.54 -13.11 -8.27
CA LYS A 158 54.47 -14.28 -9.16
C LYS A 158 55.68 -14.34 -10.09
N ILE A 159 56.07 -13.21 -10.67
CA ILE A 159 57.25 -13.11 -11.54
C ILE A 159 58.51 -13.42 -10.72
N GLN A 160 58.66 -12.84 -9.53
CA GLN A 160 59.80 -13.08 -8.65
C GLN A 160 59.92 -14.56 -8.24
N ALA A 161 58.82 -15.18 -7.80
CA ALA A 161 58.80 -16.61 -7.45
C ALA A 161 59.18 -17.49 -8.65
N ALA A 162 58.69 -17.16 -9.85
CA ALA A 162 59.07 -17.87 -11.07
C ALA A 162 60.57 -17.73 -11.38
N HIS A 163 61.18 -16.58 -11.12
CA HIS A 163 62.63 -16.40 -11.25
C HIS A 163 63.41 -17.21 -10.21
N GLU A 164 62.95 -17.27 -8.96
CA GLU A 164 63.59 -18.07 -7.90
C GLU A 164 63.51 -19.58 -8.15
N ILE A 165 62.38 -20.07 -8.69
CA ILE A 165 62.23 -21.46 -9.12
C ILE A 165 63.25 -21.77 -10.22
N LYS A 166 63.31 -20.96 -11.29
CA LYS A 166 64.29 -21.15 -12.38
C LYS A 166 65.73 -21.12 -11.86
N LYS A 167 66.05 -20.23 -10.93
CA LYS A 167 67.38 -20.18 -10.30
C LYS A 167 67.70 -21.49 -9.56
N ARG A 168 66.76 -22.01 -8.74
CA ARG A 168 66.93 -23.29 -8.05
C ARG A 168 67.05 -24.47 -9.02
N GLU A 169 66.28 -24.50 -10.11
CA GLU A 169 66.38 -25.55 -11.13
C GLU A 169 67.77 -25.59 -11.77
N VAL A 170 68.35 -24.42 -12.07
CA VAL A 170 69.72 -24.31 -12.60
C VAL A 170 70.75 -24.78 -11.57
N GLU A 171 70.62 -24.38 -10.30
CA GLU A 171 71.52 -24.81 -9.22
C GLU A 171 71.43 -26.32 -8.97
N TYR A 172 70.22 -26.88 -8.97
CA TYR A 172 69.97 -28.31 -8.84
C TYR A 172 70.58 -29.10 -10.01
N THR A 173 70.44 -28.60 -11.23
CA THR A 173 71.05 -29.21 -12.42
C THR A 173 72.57 -29.25 -12.30
N ARG A 174 73.20 -28.14 -11.89
CA ARG A 174 74.65 -28.09 -11.63
C ARG A 174 75.08 -29.04 -10.52
N PHE A 175 74.29 -29.17 -9.45
CA PHE A 175 74.58 -30.10 -8.36
C PHE A 175 74.51 -31.56 -8.84
N LYS A 176 73.47 -31.90 -9.61
CA LYS A 176 73.31 -33.22 -10.22
C LYS A 176 74.49 -33.58 -11.13
N GLU A 177 74.94 -32.65 -11.97
CA GLU A 177 76.13 -32.83 -12.82
C GLU A 177 77.40 -33.08 -11.99
N LYS A 178 77.63 -32.31 -10.92
CA LYS A 178 78.76 -32.53 -10.00
C LYS A 178 78.70 -33.91 -9.36
N MET A 179 77.53 -34.34 -8.91
CA MET A 179 77.37 -35.63 -8.25
C MET A 179 77.56 -36.79 -9.24
N GLN A 180 77.03 -36.66 -10.45
CA GLN A 180 77.27 -37.64 -11.52
C GLN A 180 78.75 -37.74 -11.88
N LYS A 181 79.47 -36.62 -11.92
CA LYS A 181 80.92 -36.61 -12.11
C LYS A 181 81.65 -37.35 -10.98
N LEU A 182 81.33 -37.08 -9.72
CA LEU A 182 81.89 -37.78 -8.56
C LEU A 182 81.61 -39.30 -8.62
N LEU A 183 80.37 -39.68 -8.96
CA LEU A 183 79.99 -41.08 -9.09
C LEU A 183 80.83 -41.77 -10.17
N ASN A 184 80.93 -41.16 -11.36
CA ASN A 184 81.73 -41.68 -12.47
C ASN A 184 83.23 -41.75 -12.13
N ASP A 185 83.77 -40.76 -11.43
CA ASP A 185 85.17 -40.75 -10.97
C ASP A 185 85.44 -41.86 -9.93
N ASN A 186 84.47 -42.12 -9.04
CA ASN A 186 84.52 -43.24 -8.10
C ASN A 186 84.38 -44.60 -8.80
N TYR A 187 83.49 -44.73 -9.79
CA TYR A 187 83.37 -45.96 -10.60
C TYR A 187 84.64 -46.26 -11.41
N ARG A 188 85.35 -45.25 -11.91
CA ARG A 188 86.63 -45.44 -12.59
C ARG A 188 87.77 -45.85 -11.66
N LYS A 189 87.72 -45.41 -10.39
CA LYS A 189 88.70 -45.82 -9.35
C LYS A 189 88.37 -47.19 -8.73
N ALA A 190 87.09 -47.58 -8.68
CA ALA A 190 86.61 -48.84 -8.16
C ALA A 190 86.49 -49.92 -9.26
N LYS A 191 87.63 -50.46 -9.71
CA LYS A 191 87.65 -51.69 -10.52
C LYS A 191 87.43 -52.91 -9.61
N ILE A 192 86.25 -53.04 -9.01
CA ILE A 192 85.87 -54.18 -8.17
C ILE A 192 84.45 -54.62 -8.54
N GLY A 193 84.34 -55.88 -8.98
CA GLY A 193 83.08 -56.51 -9.38
C GLY A 193 82.10 -56.62 -8.22
N LEU A 194 80.83 -56.29 -8.47
CA LEU A 194 79.73 -56.51 -7.54
C LEU A 194 78.85 -57.63 -8.09
N GLN A 195 78.73 -58.72 -7.34
CA GLN A 195 77.87 -59.86 -7.60
C GLN A 195 76.48 -59.57 -7.02
N MET A 196 75.44 -59.53 -7.88
CA MET A 196 74.06 -59.38 -7.44
C MET A 196 73.51 -60.71 -6.94
N MET A 197 73.23 -60.82 -5.65
CA MET A 197 72.36 -61.86 -5.09
C MET A 197 71.09 -61.20 -4.57
N ASN A 198 70.01 -61.30 -5.37
CA ASN A 198 68.64 -61.67 -4.99
C ASN A 198 67.66 -61.12 -6.06
N PRO A 199 67.05 -61.96 -6.92
CA PRO A 199 66.03 -61.51 -7.85
C PRO A 199 64.72 -61.21 -7.12
N VAL A 200 64.20 -60.00 -7.33
CA VAL A 200 62.93 -59.48 -6.80
C VAL A 200 61.74 -60.35 -7.26
N SER A 201 60.91 -60.79 -6.31
CA SER A 201 59.57 -61.31 -6.55
C SER A 201 58.62 -60.17 -6.90
N LYS A 202 57.90 -60.33 -8.01
CA LYS A 202 56.86 -59.42 -8.50
C LYS A 202 55.55 -59.66 -7.73
N SER A 203 54.96 -58.61 -7.17
CA SER A 203 53.51 -58.44 -7.23
C SER A 203 53.06 -56.99 -6.99
N SER A 204 52.35 -56.49 -8.00
CA SER A 204 51.19 -55.58 -7.96
C SER A 204 51.30 -54.16 -7.37
N LYS A 205 51.24 -53.20 -8.30
CA LYS A 205 50.48 -51.93 -8.28
C LYS A 205 49.82 -51.56 -6.94
N HIS A 206 50.23 -50.45 -6.34
CA HIS A 206 49.42 -49.23 -6.18
C HIS A 206 50.33 -48.02 -5.87
N HIS A 207 50.11 -46.93 -6.59
CA HIS A 207 50.82 -45.65 -6.51
C HIS A 207 50.31 -44.78 -5.34
N SER A 208 51.21 -43.93 -4.82
CA SER A 208 51.00 -42.59 -4.22
C SER A 208 50.24 -42.50 -2.88
N ASN A 209 50.62 -41.71 -1.87
CA ASN A 209 51.57 -40.61 -1.71
C ASN A 209 51.81 -40.41 -0.20
N ALA A 210 53.04 -40.09 0.23
CA ALA A 210 53.30 -38.99 1.19
C ALA A 210 54.80 -38.91 1.50
N SER A 211 55.42 -37.90 0.91
CA SER A 211 56.67 -37.31 1.37
C SER A 211 56.46 -36.69 2.75
N ASN A 212 57.28 -37.05 3.73
CA ASN A 212 57.83 -36.10 4.70
C ASN A 212 59.25 -36.52 5.05
N PHE A 213 60.16 -35.65 4.61
CA PHE A 213 61.60 -35.69 4.76
C PHE A 213 61.92 -35.24 6.20
N SER A 214 62.23 -36.19 7.09
CA SER A 214 62.96 -35.90 8.32
C SER A 214 64.43 -36.22 8.10
N ASP A 215 65.17 -35.14 8.06
CA ASP A 215 66.62 -35.02 8.07
C ASP A 215 67.24 -35.62 9.35
N HIS A 216 68.50 -36.05 9.19
CA HIS A 216 69.48 -36.40 10.23
C HIS A 216 69.31 -37.66 11.09
N GLY A 217 70.17 -38.65 10.81
CA GLY A 217 70.62 -39.60 11.84
C GLY A 217 71.11 -40.93 11.28
N LEU A 218 72.43 -41.06 11.07
CA LEU A 218 73.13 -42.31 10.76
C LEU A 218 72.73 -43.47 11.69
N PRO A 219 72.79 -44.72 11.21
CA PRO A 219 73.39 -45.76 12.04
C PRO A 219 74.55 -46.47 11.33
N ILE A 220 75.59 -46.63 12.15
CA ILE A 220 76.79 -47.41 11.93
C ILE A 220 76.44 -48.91 11.99
N LYS A 221 77.07 -49.68 11.10
CA LYS A 221 77.21 -51.14 11.07
C LYS A 221 77.27 -51.82 12.45
N THR A 222 76.53 -52.91 12.61
CA THR A 222 77.01 -54.27 13.03
C THR A 222 75.83 -55.23 12.79
N GLY A 223 75.93 -56.29 11.99
CA GLY A 223 76.64 -57.54 12.27
C GLY A 223 75.60 -58.66 12.34
N ASP A 224 75.61 -59.57 11.37
CA ASP A 224 74.78 -60.78 11.35
C ASP A 224 74.90 -61.55 12.67
N SER A 225 73.76 -61.78 13.34
CA SER A 225 73.56 -62.94 14.21
C SER A 225 72.07 -63.22 14.33
N ILE A 226 71.73 -64.42 13.86
CA ILE A 226 70.45 -65.09 14.04
C ILE A 226 70.19 -65.18 15.55
N ALA A 227 69.20 -64.45 16.04
CA ALA A 227 68.59 -64.64 17.34
C ALA A 227 67.11 -64.32 17.22
N GLN A 228 66.28 -65.24 17.71
CA GLN A 228 64.83 -65.13 17.76
C GLN A 228 64.44 -63.79 18.40
N GLU A 229 63.58 -63.03 17.72
CA GLU A 229 62.97 -61.81 18.24
C GLU A 229 62.04 -62.18 19.40
N GLU A 230 62.57 -62.16 20.64
CA GLU A 230 61.74 -61.79 21.78
C GLU A 230 61.60 -60.26 21.71
N GLU A 231 60.55 -59.79 21.04
CA GLU A 231 60.11 -58.39 21.04
C GLU A 231 59.91 -58.01 22.52
N SER A 232 60.73 -57.09 23.06
CA SER A 232 60.65 -56.77 24.48
C SER A 232 59.26 -56.19 24.81
N PRO A 233 58.69 -56.47 26.00
CA PRO A 233 57.37 -55.93 26.38
C PRO A 233 57.30 -54.41 26.28
N ASP A 234 58.44 -53.74 26.49
CA ASP A 234 58.57 -52.30 26.36
C ASP A 234 58.48 -51.84 24.90
N ALA A 235 59.02 -52.60 23.94
CA ALA A 235 58.93 -52.29 22.51
C ALA A 235 57.48 -52.41 22.01
N GLU A 236 56.73 -53.43 22.44
CA GLU A 236 55.30 -53.54 22.16
C GLU A 236 54.50 -52.39 22.80
N MET A 237 54.84 -51.99 24.03
CA MET A 237 54.19 -50.85 24.69
C MET A 237 54.43 -49.52 23.95
N PHE A 238 55.66 -49.25 23.50
CA PHE A 238 55.96 -48.05 22.69
C PHE A 238 55.24 -48.08 21.35
N LYS A 239 55.17 -49.24 20.70
CA LYS A 239 54.44 -49.45 19.44
C LYS A 239 52.94 -49.20 19.62
N GLN A 240 52.37 -49.64 20.74
CA GLN A 240 50.97 -49.38 21.09
C GLN A 240 50.72 -47.89 21.36
N ILE A 241 51.60 -47.21 22.09
CA ILE A 241 51.48 -45.75 22.36
C ILE A 241 51.56 -44.96 21.05
N VAL A 242 52.46 -45.32 20.14
CA VAL A 242 52.56 -44.69 18.82
C VAL A 242 51.30 -44.96 18.00
N ALA A 243 50.80 -46.19 17.97
CA ALA A 243 49.55 -46.53 17.28
C ALA A 243 48.33 -45.79 17.85
N ASP A 244 48.25 -45.64 19.18
CA ASP A 244 47.19 -44.88 19.85
C ASP A 244 47.30 -43.38 19.54
N ALA A 245 48.52 -42.83 19.46
CA ALA A 245 48.76 -41.45 19.05
C ALA A 245 48.39 -41.21 17.58
N GLU A 246 48.77 -42.12 16.68
CA GLU A 246 48.40 -42.07 15.25
C GLU A 246 46.87 -42.19 15.06
N ASN A 247 46.21 -43.08 15.80
CA ASN A 247 44.75 -43.19 15.79
C ASN A 247 44.08 -41.91 16.30
N ARG A 248 44.59 -41.33 17.40
CA ARG A 248 44.09 -40.05 17.93
C ARG A 248 44.29 -38.90 16.96
N GLU A 249 45.43 -38.84 16.27
CA GLU A 249 45.67 -37.84 15.22
C GLU A 249 44.67 -37.99 14.07
N LYS A 250 44.41 -39.23 13.63
CA LYS A 250 43.43 -39.53 12.59
C LYS A 250 42.01 -39.13 12.98
N GLU A 251 41.61 -39.41 14.21
CA GLU A 251 40.30 -38.99 14.76
C GLU A 251 40.18 -37.47 14.80
N LEU A 252 41.21 -36.76 15.28
CA LEU A 252 41.25 -35.29 15.31
C LEU A 252 41.17 -34.68 13.91
N LEU A 253 41.88 -35.24 12.92
CA LEU A 253 41.78 -34.80 11.52
C LEU A 253 40.37 -35.01 10.95
N GLN A 254 39.73 -36.13 11.29
CA GLN A 254 38.36 -36.40 10.85
C GLN A 254 37.35 -35.45 11.50
N GLU A 255 37.49 -35.17 12.80
CA GLU A 255 36.66 -34.20 13.51
C GLU A 255 36.86 -32.78 12.96
N ASN A 256 38.10 -32.37 12.71
CA ASN A 256 38.42 -31.08 12.10
C ASN A 256 37.77 -30.93 10.71
N SER A 257 37.79 -31.99 9.89
CA SER A 257 37.11 -32.01 8.59
C SER A 257 35.59 -31.83 8.72
N LYS A 258 34.96 -32.51 9.69
CA LYS A 258 33.53 -32.35 9.97
C LYS A 258 33.18 -30.94 10.44
N LEU A 259 33.99 -30.36 11.33
CA LEU A 259 33.81 -29.00 11.83
C LEU A 259 33.93 -27.95 10.72
N ARG A 260 34.91 -28.10 9.83
CA ARG A 260 35.05 -27.24 8.65
C ARG A 260 33.83 -27.29 7.74
N LYS A 261 33.29 -28.49 7.52
CA LYS A 261 32.06 -28.65 6.74
C LYS A 261 30.87 -27.96 7.40
N LEU A 262 30.70 -28.13 8.71
CA LEU A 262 29.64 -27.47 9.46
C LEU A 262 29.76 -25.94 9.42
N LEU A 263 30.97 -25.40 9.58
CA LEU A 263 31.24 -23.95 9.47
C LEU A 263 30.90 -23.40 8.08
N PHE A 264 31.26 -24.14 7.03
CA PHE A 264 30.87 -23.82 5.66
C PHE A 264 29.35 -23.81 5.51
N ASP A 265 28.68 -24.85 6.00
CA ASP A 265 27.24 -24.97 5.92
C ASP A 265 26.54 -23.80 6.65
N VAL A 266 27.02 -23.42 7.85
CA VAL A 266 26.50 -22.28 8.62
C VAL A 266 26.72 -20.96 7.87
N GLN A 267 27.94 -20.70 7.38
CA GLN A 267 28.22 -19.47 6.64
C GLN A 267 27.33 -19.40 5.39
N ASN A 268 27.21 -20.50 4.64
CA ASN A 268 26.43 -20.53 3.43
C ASN A 268 24.94 -20.29 3.73
N HIS A 269 24.36 -20.98 4.73
CA HIS A 269 22.95 -20.77 5.09
C HIS A 269 22.66 -19.35 5.58
N VAL A 270 23.54 -18.76 6.40
CA VAL A 270 23.34 -17.41 6.91
C VAL A 270 23.55 -16.37 5.79
N SER A 271 24.56 -16.53 4.94
CA SER A 271 24.75 -15.67 3.76
C SER A 271 23.57 -15.74 2.81
N THR A 272 23.11 -16.94 2.43
CA THR A 272 21.97 -17.09 1.52
C THR A 272 20.69 -16.53 2.15
N PHE A 273 20.50 -16.67 3.46
CA PHE A 273 19.37 -16.05 4.15
C PHE A 273 19.40 -14.52 4.02
N ILE A 274 20.55 -13.88 4.30
CA ILE A 274 20.72 -12.43 4.19
C ILE A 274 20.59 -11.96 2.73
N GLU A 275 21.24 -12.63 1.78
CA GLU A 275 21.20 -12.31 0.34
C GLU A 275 19.78 -12.42 -0.23
N SER A 276 19.04 -13.48 0.12
CA SER A 276 17.65 -13.68 -0.30
C SER A 276 16.67 -12.62 0.25
N HIS A 277 17.06 -11.92 1.31
CA HIS A 277 16.32 -10.81 1.87
C HIS A 277 16.66 -9.50 1.15
N ALA A 278 17.93 -9.26 0.82
CA ALA A 278 18.36 -8.11 0.03
C ALA A 278 17.77 -8.10 -1.39
N GLU A 279 17.62 -9.27 -2.02
CA GLU A 279 17.01 -9.40 -3.35
C GLU A 279 15.49 -9.12 -3.36
N ARG A 280 14.80 -9.15 -2.21
CA ARG A 280 13.37 -8.81 -2.13
C ARG A 280 13.11 -7.31 -2.01
N GLU A 281 14.12 -6.50 -1.68
CA GLU A 281 14.00 -5.05 -1.59
C GLU A 281 14.29 -4.33 -2.91
N ALA A 282 14.93 -5.00 -3.87
CA ALA A 282 15.22 -4.45 -5.19
C ALA A 282 14.31 -5.08 -6.26
N PRO A 283 13.55 -4.29 -7.04
CA PRO A 283 12.89 -4.81 -8.23
C PRO A 283 13.99 -5.16 -9.25
N ILE A 284 14.29 -6.45 -9.38
CA ILE A 284 15.28 -6.95 -10.34
C ILE A 284 14.66 -6.85 -11.73
N ASP A 285 15.29 -6.03 -12.58
CA ASP A 285 15.01 -5.98 -14.01
C ASP A 285 15.32 -7.36 -14.64
N PRO A 286 14.33 -8.03 -15.27
CA PRO A 286 14.50 -9.38 -15.80
C PRO A 286 15.64 -9.53 -16.82
N GLU A 287 16.17 -8.44 -17.36
CA GLU A 287 17.30 -8.46 -18.31
C GLU A 287 18.67 -8.65 -17.62
N LEU A 288 18.80 -8.32 -16.32
CA LEU A 288 20.05 -8.44 -15.53
C LEU A 288 20.27 -9.82 -14.91
N ALA A 289 19.23 -10.65 -14.79
CA ALA A 289 19.31 -12.01 -14.25
C ALA A 289 20.17 -12.95 -15.13
N ASN A 290 20.27 -12.67 -16.44
CA ASN A 290 21.01 -13.49 -17.40
C ASN A 290 22.54 -13.29 -17.39
N LEU A 291 23.06 -12.39 -16.55
CA LEU A 291 24.50 -12.15 -16.39
C LEU A 291 25.11 -12.90 -15.19
N GLN A 292 24.34 -13.74 -14.50
CA GLN A 292 24.89 -14.60 -13.45
C GLN A 292 25.92 -15.58 -14.05
N THR A 293 27.16 -15.42 -13.57
CA THR A 293 28.28 -16.28 -13.92
C THR A 293 27.97 -17.75 -13.60
N PRO A 294 28.40 -18.72 -14.44
CA PRO A 294 28.08 -20.14 -14.24
C PRO A 294 28.51 -20.66 -12.85
N ASP A 295 27.66 -21.49 -12.25
CA ASP A 295 27.76 -22.19 -10.94
C ASP A 295 29.07 -22.99 -10.68
N SER A 296 30.06 -22.94 -11.57
CA SER A 296 31.27 -23.75 -11.52
C SER A 296 32.38 -23.16 -10.63
N TYR A 297 32.26 -21.92 -10.15
CA TYR A 297 33.27 -21.31 -9.27
C TYR A 297 32.64 -20.51 -8.14
N ASN A 298 32.38 -21.17 -7.00
CA ASN A 298 32.00 -20.49 -5.77
C ASN A 298 33.27 -20.15 -4.95
N PRO A 299 33.71 -18.87 -4.92
CA PRO A 299 34.88 -18.45 -4.15
C PRO A 299 34.72 -18.70 -2.64
N LYS A 300 33.48 -18.84 -2.13
CA LYS A 300 33.21 -19.21 -0.74
C LYS A 300 33.63 -20.67 -0.48
N THR A 301 33.34 -21.60 -1.39
CA THR A 301 33.70 -23.03 -1.25
C THR A 301 35.21 -23.29 -1.35
N ALA A 302 35.93 -22.54 -2.19
CA ALA A 302 37.37 -22.70 -2.37
C ALA A 302 38.19 -22.31 -1.12
N ARG A 303 37.66 -21.44 -0.24
CA ARG A 303 38.36 -20.95 0.96
C ARG A 303 38.41 -21.97 2.10
N PHE A 304 37.40 -22.83 2.24
CA PHE A 304 37.36 -23.88 3.28
C PHE A 304 38.34 -25.03 3.02
N GLN A 305 38.92 -25.07 1.81
CA GLN A 305 39.95 -26.01 1.40
C GLN A 305 41.38 -25.51 1.69
N LEU A 306 41.56 -24.30 2.23
CA LEU A 306 42.88 -23.75 2.60
C LEU A 306 43.44 -24.40 3.89
N PRO A 307 44.78 -24.43 4.04
CA PRO A 307 45.46 -24.90 5.26
C PRO A 307 44.94 -24.19 6.53
N PHE A 308 44.93 -24.91 7.67
CA PHE A 308 44.28 -24.47 8.91
C PHE A 308 44.78 -23.11 9.42
N GLU A 309 46.09 -22.85 9.42
CA GLU A 309 46.62 -21.56 9.89
C GLU A 309 46.13 -20.34 9.08
N MET A 310 45.83 -20.51 7.79
CA MET A 310 45.35 -19.40 6.95
C MET A 310 43.84 -19.16 7.07
N PHE A 311 43.10 -20.21 7.43
CA PHE A 311 41.65 -20.20 7.57
C PHE A 311 41.20 -19.75 8.98
N ALA A 312 41.90 -20.22 10.01
CA ALA A 312 41.49 -20.06 11.41
C ALA A 312 41.43 -18.59 11.86
N ASN A 313 42.37 -17.75 11.40
CA ASN A 313 42.49 -16.38 11.88
C ASN A 313 41.35 -15.46 11.44
N ASN A 314 40.65 -15.78 10.34
CA ASN A 314 39.66 -14.87 9.75
C ASN A 314 38.23 -15.42 9.85
N VAL A 315 38.05 -16.74 9.91
CA VAL A 315 36.72 -17.36 9.83
C VAL A 315 35.92 -17.18 11.11
N GLU A 316 36.58 -17.14 12.27
CA GLU A 316 35.90 -16.84 13.53
C GLU A 316 35.29 -15.44 13.50
N GLU A 317 36.03 -14.45 12.98
CA GLU A 317 35.58 -13.06 12.90
C GLU A 317 34.49 -12.90 11.83
N GLU A 318 34.67 -13.49 10.64
CA GLU A 318 33.65 -13.48 9.57
C GLU A 318 32.32 -14.12 10.02
N ILE A 319 32.36 -15.22 10.78
CA ILE A 319 31.14 -15.87 11.27
C ILE A 319 30.49 -15.03 12.37
N LYS A 320 31.28 -14.38 13.24
CA LYS A 320 30.74 -13.43 14.22
C LYS A 320 30.06 -12.26 13.52
N GLU A 321 30.66 -11.71 12.47
CA GLU A 321 30.06 -10.64 11.67
C GLU A 321 28.77 -11.10 10.99
N LEU A 322 28.75 -12.28 10.37
CA LEU A 322 27.52 -12.85 9.77
C LEU A 322 26.42 -13.04 10.80
N LEU A 323 26.75 -13.56 11.99
CA LEU A 323 25.77 -13.79 13.06
C LEU A 323 25.26 -12.47 13.64
N LEU A 324 26.10 -11.44 13.71
CA LEU A 324 25.69 -10.09 14.10
C LEU A 324 24.76 -9.47 13.05
N ALA A 325 25.07 -9.62 11.77
CA ALA A 325 24.19 -9.18 10.68
C ALA A 325 22.84 -9.91 10.72
N LEU A 326 22.85 -11.24 10.91
CA LEU A 326 21.63 -12.03 11.07
C LEU A 326 20.80 -11.57 12.27
N LYS A 327 21.46 -11.28 13.41
CA LYS A 327 20.79 -10.78 14.60
C LYS A 327 20.12 -9.43 14.33
N TYR A 328 20.82 -8.51 13.67
CA TYR A 328 20.29 -7.22 13.29
C TYR A 328 19.05 -7.36 12.38
N GLU A 329 19.12 -8.24 11.38
CA GLU A 329 17.98 -8.53 10.50
C GLU A 329 16.77 -9.09 11.27
N LEU A 330 17.00 -10.04 12.18
CA LEU A 330 15.93 -10.61 12.99
C LEU A 330 15.29 -9.59 13.94
N GLU A 331 16.07 -8.67 14.50
CA GLU A 331 15.58 -7.59 15.36
C GLU A 331 14.81 -6.51 14.57
N ASN A 332 15.18 -6.28 13.31
CA ASN A 332 14.54 -5.27 12.46
C ASN A 332 13.31 -5.81 11.67
N ARG A 333 13.17 -7.14 11.60
CA ARG A 333 12.02 -7.84 10.98
C ARG A 333 10.63 -7.33 11.38
N PRO A 334 10.29 -7.09 12.67
CA PRO A 334 8.97 -6.55 13.03
C PRO A 334 8.71 -5.15 12.46
N ASN A 335 9.73 -4.29 12.35
CA ASN A 335 9.59 -2.97 11.74
C ASN A 335 9.33 -3.09 10.24
N MET A 336 10.05 -3.97 9.56
CA MET A 336 9.81 -4.23 8.13
C MET A 336 8.42 -4.80 7.88
N VAL A 337 7.96 -5.76 8.69
CA VAL A 337 6.60 -6.31 8.56
C VAL A 337 5.55 -5.20 8.72
N ALA A 338 5.72 -4.31 9.70
CA ALA A 338 4.83 -3.17 9.87
C ALA A 338 4.86 -2.20 8.67
N GLU A 339 6.04 -1.98 8.06
CA GLU A 339 6.15 -1.15 6.85
C GLU A 339 5.50 -1.81 5.63
N TYR A 340 5.65 -3.12 5.46
CA TYR A 340 4.97 -3.87 4.39
C TYR A 340 3.45 -3.85 4.57
N GLU A 341 2.96 -4.08 5.79
CA GLU A 341 1.52 -4.00 6.09
C GLU A 341 0.96 -2.60 5.79
N ALA A 342 1.73 -1.54 6.09
CA ALA A 342 1.34 -0.17 5.75
C ALA A 342 1.31 0.08 4.23
N LYS A 343 2.33 -0.38 3.49
CA LYS A 343 2.36 -0.29 2.02
C LYS A 343 1.29 -1.14 1.34
N GLU A 344 0.91 -2.27 1.93
CA GLU A 344 -0.16 -3.12 1.43
C GLU A 344 -1.53 -2.45 1.65
N GLU A 345 -1.73 -1.79 2.78
CA GLU A 345 -2.94 -0.99 3.04
C GLU A 345 -3.03 0.22 2.09
N GLU A 346 -1.92 0.93 1.85
CA GLU A 346 -1.85 2.01 0.89
C GLU A 346 -2.17 1.53 -0.54
N ASN A 347 -1.57 0.42 -0.98
CA ASN A 347 -1.90 -0.18 -2.27
C ASN A 347 -3.38 -0.56 -2.38
N ARG A 348 -3.97 -1.08 -1.31
CA ARG A 348 -5.39 -1.43 -1.28
C ARG A 348 -6.27 -0.19 -1.44
N GLN A 349 -5.91 0.93 -0.81
CA GLN A 349 -6.61 2.20 -0.95
C GLN A 349 -6.49 2.76 -2.36
N LEU A 350 -5.27 2.76 -2.93
CA LEU A 350 -5.04 3.18 -4.32
C LEU A 350 -5.82 2.31 -5.30
N GLN A 351 -5.91 1.00 -5.06
CA GLN A 351 -6.70 0.10 -5.91
C GLN A 351 -8.19 0.43 -5.86
N LEU A 352 -8.74 0.74 -4.68
CA LEU A 352 -10.14 1.19 -4.54
C LEU A 352 -10.39 2.52 -5.25
N GLU A 353 -9.44 3.45 -5.20
CA GLU A 353 -9.53 4.73 -5.91
C GLU A 353 -9.49 4.52 -7.43
N ILE A 354 -8.61 3.67 -7.93
CA ILE A 354 -8.54 3.28 -9.35
C ILE A 354 -9.89 2.68 -9.80
N ASP A 355 -10.46 1.78 -9.01
CA ASP A 355 -11.75 1.15 -9.36
C ASP A 355 -12.91 2.17 -9.33
N SER A 356 -12.90 3.12 -8.38
CA SER A 356 -13.85 4.23 -8.36
C SER A 356 -13.73 5.12 -9.60
N LEU A 357 -12.51 5.51 -9.98
CA LEU A 357 -12.26 6.34 -11.17
C LEU A 357 -12.65 5.60 -12.45
N ARG A 358 -12.40 4.29 -12.54
CA ARG A 358 -12.86 3.45 -13.65
C ARG A 358 -14.38 3.44 -13.76
N ASN A 359 -15.10 3.32 -12.63
CA ASN A 359 -16.56 3.38 -12.64
C ASN A 359 -17.08 4.73 -13.12
N GLN A 360 -16.49 5.84 -12.66
CA GLN A 360 -16.85 7.18 -13.14
C GLN A 360 -16.58 7.35 -14.64
N LEU A 361 -15.47 6.78 -15.14
CA LEU A 361 -15.17 6.79 -16.57
C LEU A 361 -16.21 6.02 -17.37
N VAL A 362 -16.63 4.84 -16.89
CA VAL A 362 -17.70 4.03 -17.50
C VAL A 362 -19.01 4.83 -17.53
N GLU A 363 -19.41 5.46 -16.43
CA GLU A 363 -20.62 6.28 -16.37
C GLU A 363 -20.56 7.46 -17.36
N ALA A 364 -19.43 8.17 -17.41
CA ALA A 364 -19.23 9.25 -18.36
C ALA A 364 -19.24 8.77 -19.82
N THR A 365 -18.67 7.59 -20.11
CA THR A 365 -18.72 7.00 -21.46
C THR A 365 -20.14 6.58 -21.84
N THR A 366 -20.89 5.95 -20.94
CA THR A 366 -22.30 5.62 -21.18
C THR A 366 -23.14 6.86 -21.46
N PHE A 367 -22.92 7.95 -20.72
CA PHE A 367 -23.61 9.22 -20.95
C PHE A 367 -23.28 9.81 -22.34
N VAL A 368 -22.01 9.74 -22.75
CA VAL A 368 -21.58 10.20 -24.07
C VAL A 368 -22.18 9.32 -25.18
N GLU A 369 -22.21 8.00 -25.00
CA GLU A 369 -22.85 7.07 -25.95
C GLU A 369 -24.36 7.34 -26.08
N GLU A 370 -25.06 7.55 -24.97
CA GLU A 370 -26.48 7.92 -24.97
C GLU A 370 -26.73 9.27 -25.67
N ALA A 371 -25.89 10.27 -25.42
CA ALA A 371 -25.97 11.56 -26.10
C ALA A 371 -25.69 11.42 -27.61
N GLN A 372 -24.70 10.61 -28.01
CA GLN A 372 -24.44 10.32 -29.42
C GLN A 372 -25.61 9.60 -30.07
N ASN A 373 -26.19 8.60 -29.42
CA ASN A 373 -27.37 7.89 -29.92
C ASN A 373 -28.57 8.83 -30.09
N MET A 374 -28.77 9.78 -29.18
CA MET A 374 -29.79 10.82 -29.32
C MET A 374 -29.54 11.71 -30.54
N ILE A 375 -28.28 12.08 -30.79
CA ILE A 375 -27.89 12.87 -31.97
C ILE A 375 -28.08 12.07 -33.26
N TYR A 376 -27.67 10.79 -33.29
CA TYR A 376 -27.91 9.89 -34.43
C TYR A 376 -29.40 9.76 -34.72
N ASN A 377 -30.22 9.49 -33.70
CA ASN A 377 -31.68 9.41 -33.84
C ASN A 377 -32.29 10.72 -34.35
N PHE A 378 -31.78 11.87 -33.90
CA PHE A 378 -32.20 13.18 -34.40
C PHE A 378 -31.84 13.38 -35.88
N MET A 379 -30.63 12.98 -36.29
CA MET A 379 -30.20 13.05 -37.69
C MET A 379 -30.99 12.08 -38.60
N GLU A 380 -31.32 10.89 -38.09
CA GLU A 380 -32.03 9.84 -38.81
C GLU A 380 -33.55 10.08 -38.88
N SER A 381 -34.13 10.80 -37.91
CA SER A 381 -35.51 11.31 -37.97
C SER A 381 -35.77 12.40 -39.02
N GLY A 382 -34.78 12.73 -39.85
CA GLY A 382 -35.02 13.43 -41.11
C GLY A 382 -35.44 14.89 -40.94
N PHE A 383 -34.57 15.73 -40.37
CA PHE A 383 -34.67 17.18 -40.46
C PHE A 383 -34.23 17.69 -41.85
N LYS A 384 -34.89 17.23 -42.91
CA LYS A 384 -34.78 17.83 -44.25
C LYS A 384 -36.13 18.39 -44.64
N ASP A 385 -36.10 19.68 -44.96
CA ASP A 385 -37.19 20.58 -45.33
C ASP A 385 -38.10 21.03 -44.19
N GLY A 386 -37.71 22.18 -43.64
CA GLY A 386 -38.52 22.93 -42.70
C GLY A 386 -39.85 23.36 -43.31
N GLN A 387 -40.87 22.53 -43.12
CA GLN A 387 -42.26 22.89 -42.86
C GLN A 387 -42.94 21.69 -42.20
N GLY A 388 -43.33 21.81 -40.93
CA GLY A 388 -44.09 20.77 -40.24
C GLY A 388 -44.24 21.07 -38.75
N GLU A 389 -45.48 21.24 -38.30
CA GLU A 389 -45.85 21.40 -36.89
C GLU A 389 -45.15 20.40 -35.99
N PHE A 390 -44.66 20.92 -34.87
CA PHE A 390 -44.12 20.14 -33.76
C PHE A 390 -45.24 19.31 -33.11
N LYS A 391 -45.50 18.12 -33.67
CA LYS A 391 -46.09 17.03 -32.90
C LYS A 391 -44.96 16.38 -32.13
N LEU A 392 -45.04 16.52 -30.81
CA LEU A 392 -44.26 15.76 -29.85
C LEU A 392 -44.54 14.27 -30.11
N ASN A 393 -43.75 13.64 -30.99
CA ASN A 393 -43.68 12.19 -31.06
C ASN A 393 -42.91 11.74 -29.82
N VAL A 394 -43.63 11.60 -28.71
CA VAL A 394 -43.32 10.57 -27.74
C VAL A 394 -43.59 9.23 -28.43
N SER A 395 -42.68 8.82 -29.32
CA SER A 395 -42.55 7.42 -29.71
C SER A 395 -41.82 6.78 -28.53
N GLY A 396 -42.46 6.18 -27.53
CA GLY A 396 -43.71 5.46 -27.69
C GLY A 396 -43.50 4.34 -28.70
N ASN A 397 -42.41 3.56 -28.55
CA ASN A 397 -42.43 2.19 -29.06
C ASN A 397 -43.69 1.57 -28.45
N GLU A 398 -44.77 1.47 -29.23
CA GLU A 398 -45.88 0.59 -28.92
C GLU A 398 -45.31 -0.83 -28.99
N ILE A 399 -44.78 -1.27 -27.85
CA ILE A 399 -44.45 -2.67 -27.58
C ILE A 399 -45.72 -3.45 -27.90
N THR A 400 -45.64 -4.34 -28.89
CA THR A 400 -46.80 -5.11 -29.32
C THR A 400 -47.16 -6.06 -28.16
N ILE A 401 -48.45 -6.38 -27.93
CA ILE A 401 -48.90 -7.20 -26.78
C ILE A 401 -48.02 -8.45 -26.49
N PRO A 402 -47.52 -9.22 -27.48
CA PRO A 402 -46.62 -10.36 -27.24
C PRO A 402 -45.25 -9.99 -26.65
N GLU A 403 -44.76 -8.79 -26.93
CA GLU A 403 -43.45 -8.28 -26.53
C GLU A 403 -43.51 -7.70 -25.09
N TYR A 404 -44.71 -7.36 -24.60
CA TYR A 404 -44.97 -7.03 -23.19
C TYR A 404 -44.92 -8.29 -22.31
N ASP A 405 -45.47 -9.39 -22.79
CA ASP A 405 -45.43 -10.69 -22.11
C ASP A 405 -43.98 -11.21 -22.02
N GLU A 406 -43.18 -11.04 -23.07
CA GLU A 406 -41.76 -11.42 -23.08
C GLU A 406 -40.94 -10.57 -22.09
N LEU A 407 -41.20 -9.25 -22.04
CA LEU A 407 -40.54 -8.35 -21.08
C LEU A 407 -40.94 -8.65 -19.63
N ASP A 408 -42.19 -9.05 -19.38
CA ASP A 408 -42.66 -9.41 -18.04
C ASP A 408 -42.02 -10.73 -17.57
N VAL A 409 -41.88 -11.71 -18.45
CA VAL A 409 -41.13 -12.95 -18.20
C VAL A 409 -39.65 -12.64 -17.88
N ASP A 410 -39.03 -11.72 -18.61
CA ASP A 410 -37.65 -11.32 -18.39
C ASP A 410 -37.45 -10.58 -17.05
N LEU A 411 -38.42 -9.74 -16.68
CA LEU A 411 -38.46 -9.07 -15.38
C LEU A 411 -38.68 -10.06 -14.23
N GLU A 412 -39.55 -11.05 -14.40
CA GLU A 412 -39.73 -12.13 -13.42
C GLU A 412 -38.46 -12.95 -13.23
N LEU A 413 -37.74 -13.25 -14.33
CA LEU A 413 -36.49 -13.99 -14.29
C LEU A 413 -35.39 -13.21 -13.55
N LYS A 414 -35.24 -11.91 -13.84
CA LYS A 414 -34.33 -11.02 -13.11
C LYS A 414 -34.70 -10.89 -11.63
N ARG A 415 -35.99 -10.76 -11.30
CA ARG A 415 -36.45 -10.75 -9.89
C ARG A 415 -36.13 -12.05 -9.18
N LYS A 416 -36.25 -13.18 -9.85
CA LYS A 416 -35.92 -14.51 -9.30
C LYS A 416 -34.42 -14.65 -9.04
N GLN A 417 -33.57 -14.18 -9.96
CA GLN A 417 -32.11 -14.15 -9.80
C GLN A 417 -31.70 -13.27 -8.61
N LEU A 418 -32.19 -12.03 -8.53
CA LEU A 418 -31.91 -11.14 -7.40
C LEU A 418 -32.33 -11.74 -6.06
N ASN A 419 -33.47 -12.45 -6.01
CA ASN A 419 -33.90 -13.14 -4.80
C ASN A 419 -33.00 -14.34 -4.44
N GLN A 420 -32.46 -15.05 -5.44
CA GLN A 420 -31.49 -16.13 -5.20
C GLN A 420 -30.18 -15.57 -4.67
N GLU A 421 -29.67 -14.49 -5.25
CA GLU A 421 -28.45 -13.82 -4.78
C GLU A 421 -28.62 -13.27 -3.36
N ARG A 422 -29.75 -12.63 -3.05
CA ARG A 422 -30.06 -12.18 -1.68
C ARG A 422 -30.08 -13.32 -0.68
N LYS A 423 -30.63 -14.48 -1.05
CA LYS A 423 -30.62 -15.68 -0.19
C LYS A 423 -29.21 -16.21 0.00
N ALA A 424 -28.43 -16.34 -1.08
CA ALA A 424 -27.04 -16.79 -1.02
C ALA A 424 -26.15 -15.86 -0.18
N PHE A 425 -26.36 -14.55 -0.29
CA PHE A 425 -25.66 -13.54 0.51
C PHE A 425 -26.02 -13.67 2.00
N THR A 426 -27.31 -13.80 2.30
CA THR A 426 -27.79 -13.99 3.68
C THR A 426 -27.25 -15.28 4.29
N GLU A 427 -27.23 -16.37 3.53
CA GLU A 427 -26.67 -17.65 3.97
C GLU A 427 -25.16 -17.56 4.21
N SER A 428 -24.44 -16.86 3.35
CA SER A 428 -23.00 -16.60 3.50
C SER A 428 -22.70 -15.80 4.77
N LEU A 429 -23.53 -14.79 5.10
CA LEU A 429 -23.41 -14.03 6.34
C LEU A 429 -23.67 -14.89 7.58
N ILE A 430 -24.68 -15.76 7.54
CA ILE A 430 -24.96 -16.71 8.64
C ILE A 430 -23.79 -17.67 8.82
N ARG A 431 -23.23 -18.18 7.72
CA ARG A 431 -22.06 -19.07 7.75
C ARG A 431 -20.84 -18.36 8.33
N LEU A 432 -20.56 -17.13 7.90
CA LEU A 432 -19.47 -16.33 8.45
C LEU A 432 -19.64 -16.06 9.96
N GLY A 433 -20.88 -15.85 10.40
CA GLY A 433 -21.20 -15.75 11.84
C GLY A 433 -20.87 -17.03 12.61
N LYS A 434 -21.25 -18.20 12.08
CA LYS A 434 -20.93 -19.50 12.69
C LYS A 434 -19.42 -19.76 12.72
N ASP A 435 -18.70 -19.43 11.64
CA ASP A 435 -17.26 -19.61 11.56
C ASP A 435 -16.54 -18.70 12.58
N ARG A 436 -17.01 -17.46 12.76
CA ARG A 436 -16.52 -16.55 13.80
C ARG A 436 -16.75 -17.10 15.21
N ASP A 437 -17.93 -17.64 15.48
CA ASP A 437 -18.25 -18.24 16.79
C ASP A 437 -17.39 -19.49 17.07
N GLN A 438 -17.14 -20.30 16.04
CA GLN A 438 -16.24 -21.46 16.12
C GLN A 438 -14.80 -21.03 16.44
N LEU A 439 -14.26 -20.04 15.73
CA LEU A 439 -12.92 -19.51 16.00
C LEU A 439 -12.79 -18.94 17.41
N LEU A 440 -13.82 -18.27 17.92
CA LEU A 440 -13.82 -17.79 19.31
C LEU A 440 -13.79 -18.96 20.30
N LYS A 441 -14.51 -20.03 20.04
CA LYS A 441 -14.49 -21.24 20.88
C LYS A 441 -13.12 -21.91 20.86
N GLU A 442 -12.53 -22.09 19.68
CA GLU A 442 -11.18 -22.64 19.51
C GLU A 442 -10.13 -21.78 20.22
N ARG A 443 -10.22 -20.46 20.12
CA ARG A 443 -9.34 -19.53 20.86
C ARG A 443 -9.46 -19.71 22.38
N ILE A 444 -10.68 -19.85 22.89
CA ILE A 444 -10.91 -20.06 24.32
C ILE A 444 -10.33 -21.41 24.76
N ASP A 445 -10.57 -22.47 23.99
CA ASP A 445 -10.06 -23.81 24.29
C ASP A 445 -8.52 -23.85 24.24
N PHE A 446 -7.92 -23.19 23.25
CA PHE A 446 -6.47 -23.02 23.15
C PHE A 446 -5.88 -22.28 24.36
N GLU A 447 -6.51 -21.19 24.81
CA GLU A 447 -6.07 -20.48 26.02
C GLU A 447 -6.26 -21.33 27.29
N ARG A 448 -7.28 -22.19 27.36
CA ARG A 448 -7.40 -23.18 28.45
C ARG A 448 -6.29 -24.21 28.41
N GLU A 449 -5.99 -24.77 27.24
CA GLU A 449 -4.90 -25.74 27.04
C GLU A 449 -3.54 -25.13 27.38
N LYS A 450 -3.27 -23.89 26.92
CA LYS A 450 -2.07 -23.13 27.28
C LYS A 450 -1.94 -22.90 28.79
N ARG A 451 -3.04 -22.62 29.49
CA ARG A 451 -3.03 -22.53 30.98
C ARG A 451 -2.77 -23.89 31.62
N ALA A 452 -3.39 -24.96 31.13
CA ALA A 452 -3.17 -26.32 31.62
C ALA A 452 -1.73 -26.78 31.41
N TRP A 453 -1.17 -26.53 30.22
CA TRP A 453 0.21 -26.84 29.88
C TRP A 453 1.21 -26.08 30.74
N LYS A 454 0.99 -24.78 30.98
CA LYS A 454 1.80 -23.98 31.93
C LYS A 454 1.72 -24.50 33.37
N THR A 455 0.62 -25.12 33.75
CA THR A 455 0.44 -25.72 35.08
C THR A 455 1.19 -27.05 35.22
N LEU A 456 1.21 -27.85 34.15
CA LEU A 456 1.92 -29.14 34.09
C LEU A 456 3.43 -28.98 33.86
N HIS A 457 3.85 -27.91 33.18
CA HIS A 457 5.25 -27.58 32.91
C HIS A 457 5.61 -26.20 33.49
N PRO A 458 5.69 -26.07 34.83
CA PRO A 458 6.19 -24.85 35.43
C PRO A 458 7.64 -24.62 35.00
N THR A 459 7.90 -23.47 34.39
CA THR A 459 9.23 -23.08 33.93
C THR A 459 10.20 -23.07 35.11
N PRO A 460 11.31 -23.84 35.08
CA PRO A 460 12.32 -23.79 36.14
C PRO A 460 13.06 -22.47 36.01
N GLY A 461 12.71 -21.47 36.83
CA GLY A 461 13.44 -20.19 36.78
C GLY A 461 12.87 -19.00 37.55
N SER A 462 11.60 -19.00 38.00
CA SER A 462 11.06 -17.84 38.73
C SER A 462 10.69 -18.19 40.17
N ARG A 463 11.72 -18.39 41.00
CA ARG A 463 11.61 -18.31 42.47
C ARG A 463 12.46 -17.17 43.01
N LYS A 464 12.25 -15.94 42.56
CA LYS A 464 12.68 -14.73 43.27
C LYS A 464 11.70 -13.60 42.99
N SER A 465 10.67 -13.50 43.84
CA SER A 465 9.98 -12.26 44.25
C SER A 465 8.66 -12.62 44.95
N ARG A 466 8.78 -13.27 46.10
CA ARG A 466 7.65 -13.53 47.01
C ARG A 466 7.77 -12.57 48.20
N ALA A 467 7.80 -11.28 47.91
CA ALA A 467 7.80 -10.18 48.89
C ALA A 467 7.45 -8.86 48.20
N ASN A 468 6.24 -8.76 47.60
CA ASN A 468 5.56 -7.46 47.36
C ASN A 468 4.09 -7.61 46.91
N ILE A 469 3.43 -8.74 47.18
CA ILE A 469 2.01 -8.94 46.88
C ILE A 469 1.20 -8.77 48.17
N LEU A 470 1.24 -7.59 48.77
CA LEU A 470 0.34 -7.20 49.86
C LEU A 470 -0.18 -5.76 49.73
N SER A 471 0.29 -4.98 48.74
CA SER A 471 -0.22 -3.62 48.48
C SER A 471 -1.24 -3.54 47.33
N ASP A 472 -1.42 -4.60 46.53
CA ASP A 472 -2.27 -4.54 45.33
C ASP A 472 -3.54 -5.42 45.41
N ARG A 473 -3.92 -5.83 46.63
CA ARG A 473 -5.14 -6.62 46.90
C ARG A 473 -6.42 -5.78 47.02
N ARG A 474 -6.38 -4.49 46.68
CA ARG A 474 -7.54 -3.58 46.82
C ARG A 474 -8.20 -3.16 45.50
N SER A 475 -7.68 -3.58 44.35
CA SER A 475 -8.15 -3.09 43.04
C SER A 475 -8.71 -4.15 42.08
N LEU A 476 -8.83 -5.42 42.50
CA LEU A 476 -9.37 -6.50 41.65
C LEU A 476 -10.51 -7.26 42.34
N LEU A 477 -11.41 -6.52 42.96
CA LEU A 477 -12.73 -6.98 43.37
C LEU A 477 -13.77 -6.15 42.62
N VAL A 478 -13.79 -6.31 41.30
CA VAL A 478 -15.00 -6.12 40.51
C VAL A 478 -15.37 -7.53 40.08
N GLU A 479 -16.36 -8.11 40.76
CA GLU A 479 -17.19 -9.13 40.16
C GLU A 479 -17.73 -8.54 38.85
N GLU A 480 -17.12 -8.92 37.72
CA GLU A 480 -17.82 -8.82 36.44
C GLU A 480 -18.90 -9.92 36.47
N THR A 481 -20.03 -9.54 37.06
CA THR A 481 -21.33 -10.14 36.74
C THR A 481 -21.41 -10.30 35.22
N PRO A 482 -21.83 -11.47 34.69
CA PRO A 482 -21.99 -11.63 33.26
C PRO A 482 -23.06 -10.63 32.81
N THR A 483 -22.61 -9.55 32.18
CA THR A 483 -23.50 -8.62 31.49
C THR A 483 -24.33 -9.48 30.54
N PRO A 484 -25.67 -9.42 30.59
CA PRO A 484 -26.50 -10.17 29.67
C PRO A 484 -26.03 -9.85 28.25
N PRO A 485 -26.07 -10.81 27.30
CA PRO A 485 -25.74 -10.52 25.93
C PRO A 485 -26.56 -9.29 25.55
N GLN A 486 -25.86 -8.21 25.20
CA GLN A 486 -26.50 -7.03 24.65
C GLN A 486 -27.23 -7.57 23.43
N LYS A 487 -28.54 -7.78 23.59
CA LYS A 487 -29.43 -7.97 22.44
C LYS A 487 -29.05 -6.79 21.59
N PHE A 488 -28.50 -7.05 20.41
CA PHE A 488 -28.54 -6.08 19.34
C PHE A 488 -30.03 -5.81 19.17
N GLN A 489 -30.48 -4.77 19.86
CA GLN A 489 -31.66 -4.03 19.49
C GLN A 489 -31.29 -3.57 18.09
N ILE A 490 -31.79 -4.29 17.10
CA ILE A 490 -31.93 -3.77 15.76
C ILE A 490 -32.66 -2.45 16.00
N GLN A 491 -31.93 -1.34 15.95
CA GLN A 491 -32.57 -0.06 15.81
C GLN A 491 -33.50 -0.23 14.59
N PRO A 492 -34.81 0.02 14.73
CA PRO A 492 -35.71 -0.17 13.59
C PRO A 492 -35.41 0.80 12.45
N GLU A 493 -34.46 1.72 12.64
CA GLU A 493 -34.01 2.64 11.62
C GLU A 493 -32.62 2.25 11.12
N SER A 494 -32.63 1.48 10.05
CA SER A 494 -31.51 1.37 9.13
C SER A 494 -31.11 2.78 8.68
N PRO A 495 -29.83 3.12 8.40
CA PRO A 495 -29.45 4.42 7.85
C PRO A 495 -30.09 4.72 6.46
N ILE A 496 -30.82 3.74 5.91
CA ILE A 496 -31.57 3.80 4.65
C ILE A 496 -33.03 4.27 4.88
N THR A 497 -33.52 4.31 6.12
CA THR A 497 -34.95 4.63 6.43
C THR A 497 -35.37 6.05 6.02
N PRO A 498 -34.55 7.11 6.21
CA PRO A 498 -34.88 8.44 5.71
C PRO A 498 -34.94 8.52 4.17
N PHE A 499 -34.16 7.67 3.50
CA PHE A 499 -34.09 7.62 2.04
C PHE A 499 -35.31 6.90 1.45
N LEU A 500 -35.75 5.80 2.07
CA LEU A 500 -36.93 5.05 1.65
C LEU A 500 -38.25 5.77 1.99
N GLU A 501 -38.32 6.52 3.10
CA GLU A 501 -39.49 7.35 3.40
C GLU A 501 -39.63 8.52 2.41
N LYS A 502 -38.51 9.13 2.00
CA LYS A 502 -38.52 10.18 0.97
C LYS A 502 -39.04 9.65 -0.37
N TYR A 503 -38.57 8.48 -0.81
CA TYR A 503 -39.06 7.84 -2.02
C TYR A 503 -40.54 7.43 -1.94
N LYS A 504 -41.02 7.01 -0.76
CA LYS A 504 -42.43 6.63 -0.57
C LYS A 504 -43.35 7.86 -0.56
N VAL A 505 -42.91 8.96 0.04
CA VAL A 505 -43.63 10.26 0.02
C VAL A 505 -43.67 10.83 -1.40
N ASP A 506 -42.56 10.76 -2.14
CA ASP A 506 -42.49 11.20 -3.54
C ASP A 506 -43.38 10.32 -4.44
N PHE A 507 -43.42 9.00 -4.21
CA PHE A 507 -44.29 8.07 -4.96
C PHE A 507 -45.79 8.23 -4.65
N ASP A 508 -46.14 8.54 -3.39
CA ASP A 508 -47.52 8.80 -2.97
C ASP A 508 -48.02 10.20 -3.38
N LEU A 509 -47.13 11.19 -3.51
CA LEU A 509 -47.42 12.52 -4.09
C LEU A 509 -47.73 12.41 -5.59
N ILE A 510 -46.92 11.64 -6.33
CA ILE A 510 -47.13 11.37 -7.77
C ILE A 510 -48.44 10.61 -8.03
N ASN A 511 -48.85 9.72 -7.13
CA ASN A 511 -50.13 9.00 -7.24
C ASN A 511 -51.35 9.84 -6.80
N LYS A 512 -51.18 10.82 -5.91
CA LYS A 512 -52.25 11.77 -5.52
C LYS A 512 -52.49 12.85 -6.57
N GLU A 513 -51.46 13.31 -7.28
CA GLU A 513 -51.62 14.27 -8.38
C GLU A 513 -52.28 13.63 -9.63
N ASN A 514 -52.26 12.30 -9.75
CA ASN A 514 -52.84 11.57 -10.88
C ASN A 514 -54.27 11.02 -10.68
N LYS A 515 -55.03 11.51 -9.69
CA LYS A 515 -56.50 11.31 -9.62
C LYS A 515 -57.17 12.66 -9.32
N PRO A 516 -57.88 13.31 -10.28
CA PRO A 516 -58.95 12.70 -11.09
C PRO A 516 -59.08 13.25 -12.53
N ILE A 517 -58.93 12.41 -13.57
CA ILE A 517 -59.49 12.72 -14.91
C ILE A 517 -60.33 11.55 -15.50
N TYR A 518 -60.73 10.58 -14.68
CA TYR A 518 -61.64 9.50 -15.09
C TYR A 518 -63.01 9.53 -14.40
N SER A 519 -63.61 10.71 -14.22
CA SER A 519 -65.00 10.80 -13.74
C SER A 519 -65.93 11.73 -14.53
N LYS A 520 -65.51 12.28 -15.68
CA LYS A 520 -66.39 13.05 -16.57
C LYS A 520 -66.22 12.60 -18.02
N LEU A 521 -66.71 11.41 -18.35
CA LEU A 521 -67.09 11.01 -19.72
C LEU A 521 -67.91 9.71 -19.67
N LYS A 522 -68.96 9.72 -18.82
CA LYS A 522 -70.09 8.79 -18.92
C LYS A 522 -71.36 9.64 -18.95
N LYS A 523 -71.70 10.12 -20.15
CA LYS A 523 -73.06 10.44 -20.63
C LYS A 523 -73.02 10.69 -22.12
#